data_AF-A0AAE4MEI4-F1
#
_entry.id   AF-A0AAE4MEI4-F1
#
_cell.length_a   1.000
_cell.length_b   1.000
_cell.length_c   1.000
_cell.angle_alpha   90.00
_cell.angle_beta   90.00
_cell.angle_gamma   90.00
#
_symmetry.space_group_name_H-M   'P 1'
#
loop_
_entity.id
_entity.type
_entity.pdbx_description
1 polymer ?
#
loop_
_entity_poly.entity_id
_entity_poly.type
_entity_poly.pdbx_seq_one_letter_code
_entity_poly.pdbx_strand_id
1 'polypeptide(L)'
;MKSSPFLAPVPFYWCDNCHVPVMGKLCACGGKTRPVSVTPPGDVRPAFDRDRNLVNRLFEEQFGVPLIPDDHIALLNKVPDEDRMEEIILGGAVVCAVRFIPSENRWEVLPRESAAKLVQPTKHIIRVTNEAASYIKDGNSVLMPGVVFVSPEILVGDSVFVMSEEGECVAVGRAKMSYAETVGATRGQLVRTRRTQKAVVDPAPSTWEDAIAANKGVLDLYESKSIEFIRDVISKNPGLKPTVSYSGGKDSLVTLLITLKAVGKLPIIFANTGLEFPETIENVRIVQEKYGLELIERSGKEGFWEGFEANGPPAVDFRWCCKACKLEPVKRLIEETWGEALSLIGQRKYESAKRMMSPRVWRNKNVMCQLSAAPIQHWTAMHDWLYLFREQAPYNPLYELGLDRIGCFMCPSSDIACMKDIEAMYPELWAMWEEKLSGWGNRNGKTPEWASKGLWRVRESAEEDADNDSHF
;
A
#
# COMPACT_ATOMS: atom_id res chain seq x y z
N MET A 1 4.93 16.49 12.21
CA MET A 1 5.70 15.67 11.24
C MET A 1 6.86 15.01 11.96
N LYS A 2 6.64 13.82 12.57
CA LYS A 2 7.76 12.97 12.97
C LYS A 2 8.43 12.51 11.67
N SER A 3 9.72 12.79 11.52
CA SER A 3 10.55 12.35 10.40
C SER A 3 10.38 10.86 10.19
N SER A 4 9.70 10.46 9.11
CA SER A 4 9.72 9.07 8.66
C SER A 4 11.19 8.70 8.44
N PRO A 5 11.72 7.64 9.09
CA PRO A 5 13.10 7.22 8.87
C PRO A 5 13.19 6.87 7.40
N PHE A 6 13.89 7.70 6.62
CA PHE A 6 14.00 7.53 5.18
C PHE A 6 14.51 6.12 4.90
N LEU A 7 13.60 5.27 4.46
CA LEU A 7 13.94 3.97 3.89
C LEU A 7 14.88 4.27 2.71
N ALA A 8 16.02 3.57 2.65
CA ALA A 8 16.98 3.72 1.56
C ALA A 8 16.27 3.76 0.20
N PRO A 9 16.73 4.57 -0.78
CA PRO A 9 16.03 4.75 -2.05
C PRO A 9 15.67 3.41 -2.68
N VAL A 10 14.38 3.18 -2.91
CA VAL A 10 13.90 1.97 -3.58
C VAL A 10 14.29 2.07 -5.06
N PRO A 11 15.03 1.09 -5.63
CA PRO A 11 15.33 1.09 -7.05
C PRO A 11 14.02 0.96 -7.85
N PHE A 12 13.61 2.03 -8.52
CA PHE A 12 12.39 2.05 -9.33
C PHE A 12 12.63 2.91 -10.57
N TYR A 13 12.54 2.26 -11.73
CA TYR A 13 12.86 2.85 -13.03
C TYR A 13 11.72 2.61 -14.01
N TRP A 14 11.78 3.31 -15.13
CA TRP A 14 10.85 3.16 -16.25
C TRP A 14 11.64 2.91 -17.53
N CYS A 15 11.14 2.00 -18.38
CA CYS A 15 11.66 1.79 -19.72
C CYS A 15 10.75 2.50 -20.72
N ASP A 16 11.23 3.58 -21.35
CA ASP A 16 10.44 4.32 -22.34
C ASP A 16 10.26 3.53 -23.66
N ASN A 17 11.05 2.47 -23.92
CA ASN A 17 10.85 1.61 -25.10
C ASN A 17 9.73 0.58 -24.92
N CYS A 18 9.52 0.12 -23.67
CA CYS A 18 8.54 -0.92 -23.36
C CYS A 18 7.32 -0.34 -22.64
N HIS A 19 7.38 0.92 -22.20
CA HIS A 19 6.37 1.61 -21.42
C HIS A 19 5.96 0.87 -20.13
N VAL A 20 6.93 0.24 -19.46
CA VAL A 20 6.70 -0.55 -18.23
C VAL A 20 7.67 -0.19 -17.10
N PRO A 21 7.30 -0.47 -15.83
CA PRO A 21 8.23 -0.37 -14.71
C PRO A 21 9.37 -1.37 -14.81
N VAL A 22 10.58 -0.95 -14.42
CA VAL A 22 11.77 -1.81 -14.35
C VAL A 22 12.47 -1.65 -13.01
N MET A 23 12.83 -2.77 -12.39
CA MET A 23 13.45 -2.86 -11.07
C MET A 23 14.99 -2.79 -11.13
N GLY A 24 15.53 -2.26 -12.23
CA GLY A 24 16.95 -2.16 -12.51
C GLY A 24 17.26 -1.05 -13.54
N LYS A 25 18.54 -0.72 -13.67
CA LYS A 25 19.04 0.35 -14.56
C LYS A 25 19.00 -0.01 -16.06
N LEU A 26 18.75 -1.27 -16.38
CA LEU A 26 18.70 -1.80 -17.74
C LEU A 26 17.44 -2.64 -17.88
N CYS A 27 16.73 -2.44 -18.99
CA CYS A 27 15.60 -3.29 -19.37
C CYS A 27 16.13 -4.54 -20.11
N ALA A 28 15.41 -5.66 -20.00
CA ALA A 28 15.73 -6.86 -20.78
C ALA A 28 15.67 -6.64 -22.31
N CYS A 29 14.96 -5.60 -22.79
CA CYS A 29 14.96 -5.23 -24.21
C CYS A 29 16.28 -4.56 -24.68
N GLY A 30 17.22 -4.30 -23.76
CA GLY A 30 18.49 -3.60 -24.03
C GLY A 30 18.38 -2.07 -23.93
N GLY A 31 17.18 -1.52 -23.78
CA GLY A 31 16.96 -0.09 -23.55
C GLY A 31 17.48 0.39 -22.20
N LYS A 32 17.98 1.63 -22.16
CA LYS A 32 18.27 2.32 -20.89
C LYS A 32 16.97 2.64 -20.16
N THR A 33 16.99 2.55 -18.84
CA THR A 33 15.86 2.96 -18.01
C THR A 33 16.17 4.28 -17.32
N ARG A 34 15.13 5.06 -17.01
CA ARG A 34 15.25 6.30 -16.24
C ARG A 34 14.65 6.13 -14.85
N PRO A 35 15.22 6.74 -13.81
CA PRO A 35 14.65 6.67 -12.47
C PRO A 35 13.30 7.39 -12.42
N VAL A 36 12.35 6.85 -11.67
CA VAL A 36 11.06 7.50 -11.41
C VAL A 36 11.08 8.06 -9.99
N SER A 37 10.90 9.38 -9.88
CA SER A 37 10.86 10.04 -8.57
C SER A 37 9.50 9.80 -7.92
N VAL A 38 9.49 9.06 -6.83
CA VAL A 38 8.32 8.76 -6.01
C VAL A 38 8.57 9.19 -4.57
N THR A 39 7.52 9.53 -3.83
CA THR A 39 7.66 9.89 -2.42
C THR A 39 7.98 8.62 -1.59
N PRO A 40 8.97 8.65 -0.67
CA PRO A 40 9.25 7.52 0.21
C PRO A 40 8.01 7.09 1.03
N PRO A 41 7.80 5.79 1.31
CA PRO A 41 8.75 4.67 1.23
C PRO A 41 9.14 4.22 -0.19
N GLY A 42 8.34 4.50 -1.22
CA GLY A 42 8.63 4.10 -2.59
C GLY A 42 8.44 2.60 -2.88
N ASP A 43 7.69 1.89 -2.03
CA ASP A 43 7.40 0.46 -2.22
C ASP A 43 6.20 0.26 -3.16
N VAL A 44 6.41 0.63 -4.42
CA VAL A 44 5.40 0.68 -5.48
C VAL A 44 4.73 -0.69 -5.71
N ARG A 45 3.44 -0.68 -6.05
CA ARG A 45 2.64 -1.87 -6.41
C ARG A 45 1.79 -1.64 -7.66
N PRO A 46 1.30 -2.69 -8.33
CA PRO A 46 0.22 -2.60 -9.30
C PRO A 46 -1.01 -1.86 -8.76
N ALA A 47 -1.64 -1.07 -9.61
CA ALA A 47 -3.03 -0.63 -9.42
C ALA A 47 -3.96 -1.72 -9.97
N PHE A 48 -4.68 -2.42 -9.09
CA PHE A 48 -5.67 -3.42 -9.51
C PHE A 48 -6.97 -2.73 -9.92
N ASP A 49 -7.92 -3.50 -10.46
CA ASP A 49 -9.16 -2.95 -11.03
C ASP A 49 -9.95 -2.08 -10.05
N ARG A 50 -10.06 -2.49 -8.78
CA ARG A 50 -10.71 -1.65 -7.75
C ARG A 50 -9.98 -0.32 -7.55
N ASP A 51 -8.64 -0.35 -7.52
CA ASP A 51 -7.83 0.87 -7.38
C ASP A 51 -8.03 1.79 -8.60
N ARG A 52 -7.96 1.24 -9.81
CA ARG A 52 -8.14 1.97 -11.08
C ARG A 52 -9.51 2.63 -11.13
N ASN A 53 -10.55 1.88 -10.79
CA ASN A 53 -11.93 2.37 -10.74
C ASN A 53 -12.12 3.46 -9.69
N LEU A 54 -11.47 3.36 -8.53
CA LEU A 54 -11.49 4.41 -7.52
C LEU A 54 -10.84 5.69 -8.05
N VAL A 55 -9.61 5.59 -8.58
CA VAL A 55 -8.87 6.75 -9.10
C VAL A 55 -9.64 7.41 -10.26
N ASN A 56 -10.12 6.64 -11.23
CA ASN A 56 -10.83 7.18 -12.38
C ASN A 56 -12.11 7.90 -11.98
N ARG A 57 -12.93 7.29 -11.12
CA ARG A 57 -14.14 7.93 -10.60
C ARG A 57 -13.82 9.23 -9.87
N LEU A 58 -12.86 9.23 -8.95
CA LEU A 58 -12.49 10.43 -8.19
C LEU A 58 -11.96 11.54 -9.10
N PHE A 59 -11.10 11.19 -10.05
CA PHE A 59 -10.52 12.16 -10.99
C PHE A 59 -11.58 12.68 -11.97
N GLU A 60 -12.51 11.85 -12.41
CA GLU A 60 -13.62 12.25 -13.28
C GLU A 60 -14.66 13.12 -12.57
N GLU A 61 -15.01 12.79 -11.33
CA GLU A 61 -15.89 13.61 -10.50
C GLU A 61 -15.34 15.03 -10.35
N GLN A 62 -14.04 15.16 -10.05
CA GLN A 62 -13.38 16.44 -9.83
C GLN A 62 -13.01 17.15 -11.15
N PHE A 63 -12.37 16.49 -12.11
CA PHE A 63 -11.80 17.13 -13.31
C PHE A 63 -12.56 16.84 -14.60
N GLY A 64 -13.60 16.02 -14.56
CA GLY A 64 -14.54 15.77 -15.67
C GLY A 64 -14.04 14.80 -16.74
N VAL A 65 -13.04 13.98 -16.42
CA VAL A 65 -12.41 13.01 -17.32
C VAL A 65 -11.75 11.89 -16.49
N PRO A 66 -11.78 10.61 -16.87
CA PRO A 66 -11.01 9.56 -16.19
C PRO A 66 -9.49 9.70 -16.45
N LEU A 67 -8.65 9.30 -15.50
CA LEU A 67 -7.19 9.51 -15.58
C LEU A 67 -6.42 8.34 -16.22
N ILE A 68 -6.80 7.10 -15.90
CA ILE A 68 -6.08 5.87 -16.22
C ILE A 68 -6.78 5.17 -17.39
N PRO A 69 -6.15 5.06 -18.57
CA PRO A 69 -6.69 4.28 -19.69
C PRO A 69 -6.57 2.76 -19.46
N ASP A 70 -7.53 1.98 -19.95
CA ASP A 70 -7.65 0.52 -19.71
C ASP A 70 -6.46 -0.31 -20.18
N ASP A 71 -5.83 0.09 -21.29
CA ASP A 71 -4.74 -0.61 -21.96
C ASP A 71 -3.34 -0.23 -21.43
N HIS A 72 -3.25 0.57 -20.37
CA HIS A 72 -2.00 1.04 -19.78
C HIS A 72 -1.72 0.44 -18.40
N ILE A 73 -0.44 0.19 -18.11
CA ILE A 73 -0.02 -0.13 -16.74
C ILE A 73 -0.12 1.12 -15.87
N ALA A 74 -0.80 0.97 -14.73
CA ALA A 74 -0.87 1.94 -13.65
C ALA A 74 -0.28 1.35 -12.38
N LEU A 75 0.40 2.19 -11.62
CA LEU A 75 1.03 1.80 -10.36
C LEU A 75 0.62 2.76 -9.25
N LEU A 76 0.60 2.22 -8.03
CA LEU A 76 0.35 2.98 -6.82
C LEU A 76 1.58 2.97 -5.92
N ASN A 77 1.82 4.12 -5.29
CA ASN A 77 2.82 4.28 -4.24
C ASN A 77 2.14 4.86 -3.00
N LYS A 78 2.06 4.08 -1.92
CA LYS A 78 1.56 4.56 -0.64
C LYS A 78 2.54 5.57 -0.05
N VAL A 79 2.02 6.70 0.40
CA VAL A 79 2.84 7.78 0.97
C VAL A 79 2.33 8.18 2.35
N PRO A 80 3.18 8.75 3.22
CA PRO A 80 2.74 9.21 4.54
C PRO A 80 1.72 10.34 4.45
N ASP A 81 0.56 10.17 5.10
CA ASP A 81 -0.46 11.20 5.33
C ASP A 81 -1.20 10.92 6.66
N GLU A 82 -2.30 11.63 6.95
CA GLU A 82 -3.08 11.41 8.17
C GLU A 82 -3.77 10.04 8.18
N ASP A 83 -4.18 9.57 7.01
CA ASP A 83 -4.78 8.26 6.78
C ASP A 83 -4.25 7.68 5.45
N ARG A 84 -5.11 7.15 4.57
CA ARG A 84 -4.68 6.61 3.27
C ARG A 84 -4.35 7.73 2.28
N MET A 85 -3.12 7.73 1.76
CA MET A 85 -2.74 8.51 0.59
C MET A 85 -1.87 7.68 -0.36
N GLU A 86 -2.20 7.72 -1.64
CA GLU A 86 -1.49 7.00 -2.69
C GLU A 86 -1.16 7.94 -3.85
N GLU A 87 0.09 7.92 -4.30
CA GLU A 87 0.52 8.49 -5.58
C GLU A 87 0.20 7.52 -6.71
N ILE A 88 -0.33 8.05 -7.81
CA ILE A 88 -0.62 7.34 -9.04
C ILE A 88 0.52 7.59 -10.01
N ILE A 89 1.10 6.52 -10.53
CA ILE A 89 2.21 6.55 -11.47
C ILE A 89 1.74 5.98 -12.82
N LEU A 90 1.91 6.77 -13.87
CA LEU A 90 1.65 6.43 -15.27
C LEU A 90 2.80 6.93 -16.14
N GLY A 91 3.17 6.19 -17.19
CA GLY A 91 4.19 6.64 -18.15
C GLY A 91 5.54 7.03 -17.49
N GLY A 92 5.89 6.41 -16.36
CA GLY A 92 7.10 6.70 -15.61
C GLY A 92 7.12 8.02 -14.84
N ALA A 93 5.95 8.58 -14.48
CA ALA A 93 5.85 9.76 -13.63
C ALA A 93 4.69 9.66 -12.65
N VAL A 94 4.82 10.29 -11.48
CA VAL A 94 3.67 10.56 -10.61
C VAL A 94 2.78 11.59 -11.31
N VAL A 95 1.54 11.21 -11.63
CA VAL A 95 0.57 12.05 -12.34
C VAL A 95 -0.47 12.66 -11.42
N CYS A 96 -0.74 11.99 -10.31
CA CYS A 96 -1.73 12.43 -9.34
C CYS A 96 -1.42 11.79 -7.98
N ALA A 97 -2.02 12.31 -6.92
CA ALA A 97 -2.21 11.57 -5.68
C ALA A 97 -3.67 11.64 -5.25
N VAL A 98 -4.18 10.59 -4.62
CA VAL A 98 -5.48 10.58 -3.95
C VAL A 98 -5.25 10.40 -2.46
N ARG A 99 -5.96 11.16 -1.63
CA ARG A 99 -5.89 11.00 -0.18
C ARG A 99 -7.28 11.00 0.44
N PHE A 100 -7.42 10.25 1.52
CA PHE A 100 -8.65 10.23 2.31
C PHE A 100 -8.52 11.19 3.50
N ILE A 101 -9.55 12.00 3.74
CA ILE A 101 -9.65 12.93 4.87
C ILE A 101 -10.66 12.34 5.86
N PRO A 102 -10.22 11.72 6.97
CA PRO A 102 -11.12 11.02 7.88
C PRO A 102 -12.21 11.90 8.50
N SER A 103 -11.87 13.14 8.87
CA SER A 103 -12.80 14.09 9.49
C SER A 103 -13.95 14.51 8.58
N GLU A 104 -13.75 14.46 7.26
CA GLU A 104 -14.75 14.82 6.26
C GLU A 104 -15.39 13.60 5.60
N ASN A 105 -14.90 12.38 5.90
CA ASN A 105 -15.27 11.15 5.20
C ASN A 105 -15.18 11.30 3.66
N ARG A 106 -14.10 11.90 3.17
CA ARG A 106 -14.00 12.32 1.77
C ARG A 106 -12.63 12.01 1.19
N TRP A 107 -12.63 11.61 -0.09
CA TRP A 107 -11.41 11.55 -0.90
C TRP A 107 -11.13 12.91 -1.55
N GLU A 108 -9.85 13.30 -1.57
CA GLU A 108 -9.35 14.48 -2.27
C GLU A 108 -8.35 14.06 -3.35
N VAL A 109 -8.54 14.57 -4.57
CA VAL A 109 -7.59 14.38 -5.67
C VAL A 109 -6.62 15.55 -5.73
N LEU A 110 -5.33 15.23 -5.75
CA LEU A 110 -4.21 16.16 -5.82
C LEU A 110 -3.49 15.99 -7.16
N PRO A 111 -3.86 16.76 -8.20
CA PRO A 111 -3.28 16.62 -9.53
C PRO A 111 -1.81 17.03 -9.57
N ARG A 112 -1.11 16.58 -10.61
CA ARG A 112 0.19 17.09 -11.05
C ARG A 112 0.06 17.63 -12.47
N GLU A 113 0.97 18.52 -12.87
CA GLU A 113 1.03 19.02 -14.26
C GLU A 113 1.16 17.88 -15.28
N SER A 114 1.82 16.77 -14.91
CA SER A 114 1.96 15.58 -15.75
C SER A 114 0.63 14.90 -16.09
N ALA A 115 -0.41 15.00 -15.25
CA ALA A 115 -1.73 14.46 -15.60
C ALA A 115 -2.34 15.17 -16.82
N ALA A 116 -2.14 16.49 -16.94
CA ALA A 116 -2.67 17.27 -18.06
C ALA A 116 -1.96 16.99 -19.39
N LYS A 117 -0.85 16.23 -19.38
CA LYS A 117 -0.23 15.69 -20.60
C LYS A 117 -0.92 14.41 -21.08
N LEU A 118 -1.69 13.76 -20.20
CA LEU A 118 -2.39 12.50 -20.48
C LEU A 118 -3.84 12.75 -20.84
N VAL A 119 -4.46 13.69 -20.14
CA VAL A 119 -5.90 13.96 -20.24
C VAL A 119 -6.15 15.47 -20.26
N GLN A 120 -7.25 15.89 -20.88
CA GLN A 120 -7.66 17.29 -20.93
C GLN A 120 -8.76 17.54 -19.90
N PRO A 121 -8.47 18.17 -18.74
CA PRO A 121 -9.47 18.44 -17.72
C PRO A 121 -10.53 19.42 -18.25
N THR A 122 -11.79 19.14 -17.91
CA THR A 122 -12.95 19.96 -18.31
C THR A 122 -13.57 20.71 -17.13
N LYS A 123 -13.27 20.26 -15.90
CA LYS A 123 -13.69 20.86 -14.63
C LYS A 123 -12.51 21.27 -13.77
N HIS A 124 -12.76 22.15 -12.79
CA HIS A 124 -11.76 22.71 -11.88
C HIS A 124 -10.56 23.31 -12.63
N ILE A 125 -10.83 23.98 -13.75
CA ILE A 125 -9.83 24.66 -14.56
C ILE A 125 -9.90 26.17 -14.39
N ILE A 126 -8.74 26.81 -14.45
CA ILE A 126 -8.59 28.27 -14.56
C ILE A 126 -7.77 28.54 -15.81
N ARG A 127 -8.29 29.36 -16.72
CA ARG A 127 -7.50 29.80 -17.88
C ARG A 127 -6.92 31.18 -17.63
N VAL A 128 -5.68 31.37 -18.03
CA VAL A 128 -4.96 32.63 -17.91
C VAL A 128 -4.42 33.07 -19.26
N THR A 129 -4.19 34.37 -19.44
CA THR A 129 -3.55 34.92 -20.63
C THR A 129 -2.12 34.36 -20.79
N ASN A 130 -1.62 34.38 -22.02
CA ASN A 130 -0.25 33.93 -22.30
C ASN A 130 0.84 34.71 -21.56
N GLU A 131 0.61 36.01 -21.34
CA GLU A 131 1.50 36.83 -20.52
C GLU A 131 1.56 36.31 -19.09
N ALA A 132 0.40 36.10 -18.45
CA ALA A 132 0.32 35.58 -17.09
C ALA A 132 0.89 34.15 -16.98
N ALA A 133 0.63 33.31 -17.98
CA ALA A 133 1.15 31.94 -18.05
C ALA A 133 2.67 31.88 -17.94
N SER A 134 3.40 32.80 -18.58
CA SER A 134 4.86 32.84 -18.50
C SER A 134 5.39 33.05 -17.08
N TYR A 135 4.78 33.97 -16.32
CA TYR A 135 5.12 34.23 -14.92
C TYR A 135 4.73 33.06 -14.01
N ILE A 136 3.60 32.40 -14.28
CA ILE A 136 3.10 31.29 -13.48
C ILE A 136 3.98 30.03 -13.63
N LYS A 137 4.56 29.80 -14.82
CA LYS A 137 5.48 28.68 -15.09
C LYS A 137 6.70 28.67 -14.15
N ASP A 138 7.07 29.82 -13.56
CA ASP A 138 8.13 29.93 -12.55
C ASP A 138 7.68 29.63 -11.11
N GLY A 139 6.45 29.16 -10.93
CA GLY A 139 5.84 28.81 -9.65
C GLY A 139 5.24 29.99 -8.89
N ASN A 140 4.98 31.11 -9.57
CA ASN A 140 4.24 32.22 -9.00
C ASN A 140 2.76 31.87 -8.85
N SER A 141 2.09 32.55 -7.91
CA SER A 141 0.65 32.38 -7.70
C SER A 141 -0.16 33.01 -8.83
N VAL A 142 -1.36 32.48 -9.08
CA VAL A 142 -2.29 33.09 -10.02
C VAL A 142 -3.02 34.23 -9.31
N LEU A 143 -2.92 35.44 -9.86
CA LEU A 143 -3.65 36.61 -9.41
C LEU A 143 -4.85 36.85 -10.35
N MET A 144 -5.87 37.55 -9.88
CA MET A 144 -7.05 37.88 -10.70
C MET A 144 -6.71 38.60 -12.02
N PRO A 145 -5.76 39.57 -12.07
CA PRO A 145 -5.30 40.11 -13.35
C PRO A 145 -4.69 39.03 -14.24
N GLY A 146 -5.19 38.91 -15.48
CA GLY A 146 -4.75 37.90 -16.44
C GLY A 146 -5.53 36.58 -16.38
N VAL A 147 -6.55 36.45 -15.54
CA VAL A 147 -7.49 35.32 -15.58
C VAL A 147 -8.57 35.57 -16.63
N VAL A 148 -8.77 34.61 -17.54
CA VAL A 148 -9.77 34.70 -18.62
C VAL A 148 -10.98 33.79 -18.38
N PHE A 149 -10.82 32.73 -17.58
CA PHE A 149 -11.90 31.81 -17.24
C PHE A 149 -11.64 31.15 -15.89
N VAL A 150 -12.72 30.92 -15.14
CA VAL A 150 -12.73 30.15 -13.89
C VAL A 150 -13.91 29.18 -13.96
N SER A 151 -13.65 27.90 -13.73
CA SER A 151 -14.69 26.86 -13.63
C SER A 151 -15.75 27.24 -12.57
N PRO A 152 -17.06 27.23 -12.90
CA PRO A 152 -18.14 27.63 -12.00
C PRO A 152 -18.23 26.85 -10.68
N GLU A 153 -17.78 25.60 -10.68
CA GLU A 153 -17.81 24.66 -9.56
C GLU A 153 -16.69 24.88 -8.53
N ILE A 154 -15.67 25.71 -8.84
CA ILE A 154 -14.53 25.91 -7.96
C ILE A 154 -14.96 26.58 -6.64
N LEU A 155 -14.64 25.93 -5.52
CA LEU A 155 -14.72 26.45 -4.17
C LEU A 155 -13.33 26.75 -3.58
N VAL A 156 -13.32 27.53 -2.50
CA VAL A 156 -12.08 27.80 -1.77
C VAL A 156 -11.51 26.50 -1.21
N GLY A 157 -10.24 26.22 -1.51
CA GLY A 157 -9.54 25.03 -1.04
C GLY A 157 -9.39 23.94 -2.10
N ASP A 158 -10.17 23.98 -3.18
CA ASP A 158 -10.13 22.97 -4.23
C ASP A 158 -8.79 22.92 -4.95
N SER A 159 -8.43 21.72 -5.41
CA SER A 159 -7.28 21.54 -6.28
C SER A 159 -7.69 21.78 -7.73
N VAL A 160 -6.92 22.63 -8.43
CA VAL A 160 -7.25 23.16 -9.77
C VAL A 160 -6.09 23.02 -10.74
N PHE A 161 -6.42 22.89 -12.02
CA PHE A 161 -5.47 23.07 -13.13
C PHE A 161 -5.47 24.52 -13.61
N VAL A 162 -4.28 25.05 -13.89
CA VAL A 162 -4.10 26.37 -14.50
C VAL A 162 -3.63 26.15 -15.93
N MET A 163 -4.41 26.63 -16.89
CA MET A 163 -4.24 26.39 -18.32
C MET A 163 -3.93 27.70 -19.05
N SER A 164 -3.11 27.66 -20.10
CA SER A 164 -2.95 28.79 -21.03
C SER A 164 -4.15 28.93 -21.96
N GLU A 165 -4.16 29.95 -22.80
CA GLU A 165 -5.20 30.17 -23.82
C GLU A 165 -5.17 29.05 -24.88
N GLU A 166 -4.00 28.46 -25.15
CA GLU A 166 -3.83 27.32 -26.04
C GLU A 166 -4.19 25.97 -25.40
N GLY A 167 -4.57 25.96 -24.11
CA GLY A 167 -4.89 24.72 -23.39
C GLY A 167 -3.67 23.95 -22.89
N GLU A 168 -2.49 24.57 -22.80
CA GLU A 168 -1.36 23.96 -22.09
C GLU A 168 -1.54 24.10 -20.57
N CYS A 169 -1.34 23.02 -19.81
CA CYS A 169 -1.25 23.13 -18.36
C CYS A 169 0.07 23.81 -17.97
N VAL A 170 -0.04 24.94 -17.28
CA VAL A 170 1.11 25.75 -16.86
C VAL A 170 1.41 25.65 -15.37
N ALA A 171 0.43 25.25 -14.56
CA ALA A 171 0.59 24.96 -13.14
C ALA A 171 -0.60 24.16 -12.60
N VAL A 172 -0.41 23.60 -11.40
CA VAL A 172 -1.49 23.13 -10.53
C VAL A 172 -1.42 23.86 -9.19
N GLY A 173 -2.55 23.97 -8.49
CA GLY A 173 -2.57 24.68 -7.21
C GLY A 173 -3.85 24.51 -6.43
N ARG A 174 -3.95 25.26 -5.33
CA ARG A 174 -5.18 25.35 -4.53
C ARG A 174 -5.87 26.68 -4.73
N ALA A 175 -7.16 26.63 -4.99
CA ALA A 175 -8.02 27.80 -5.07
C ALA A 175 -8.06 28.54 -3.73
N LYS A 176 -7.92 29.87 -3.80
CA LYS A 176 -8.01 30.82 -2.69
C LYS A 176 -9.26 31.68 -2.77
N MET A 177 -9.96 31.63 -3.90
CA MET A 177 -11.27 32.23 -4.12
C MET A 177 -12.15 31.17 -4.78
N SER A 178 -13.43 31.15 -4.40
CA SER A 178 -14.48 30.45 -5.12
C SER A 178 -14.85 31.19 -6.41
N TYR A 179 -15.51 30.51 -7.35
CA TYR A 179 -16.03 31.15 -8.56
C TYR A 179 -16.87 32.41 -8.24
N ALA A 180 -17.77 32.32 -7.25
CA ALA A 180 -18.62 33.44 -6.85
C ALA A 180 -17.82 34.68 -6.40
N GLU A 181 -16.69 34.48 -5.72
CA GLU A 181 -15.81 35.58 -5.29
C GLU A 181 -14.99 36.16 -6.44
N THR A 182 -14.81 35.43 -7.55
CA THR A 182 -14.09 35.93 -8.73
C THR A 182 -14.95 36.86 -9.60
N VAL A 183 -16.28 36.76 -9.52
CA VAL A 183 -17.19 37.58 -10.31
C VAL A 183 -17.07 39.05 -9.91
N GLY A 184 -16.54 39.88 -10.82
CA GLY A 184 -16.29 41.30 -10.58
C GLY A 184 -15.01 41.62 -9.81
N ALA A 185 -14.23 40.61 -9.42
CA ALA A 185 -12.95 40.82 -8.76
C ALA A 185 -11.89 41.27 -9.77
N THR A 186 -11.21 42.39 -9.46
CA THR A 186 -10.13 42.95 -10.29
C THR A 186 -8.73 42.73 -9.70
N ARG A 187 -8.66 42.25 -8.45
CA ARG A 187 -7.41 42.01 -7.70
C ARG A 187 -7.60 40.85 -6.74
N GLY A 188 -6.48 40.28 -6.28
CA GLY A 188 -6.46 39.19 -5.30
C GLY A 188 -5.73 37.96 -5.82
N GLN A 189 -5.32 37.08 -4.91
CA GLN A 189 -4.71 35.80 -5.23
C GLN A 189 -5.81 34.76 -5.45
N LEU A 190 -5.94 34.27 -6.68
CA LEU A 190 -6.93 33.26 -7.04
C LEU A 190 -6.42 31.84 -6.76
N VAL A 191 -5.17 31.54 -7.11
CA VAL A 191 -4.58 30.21 -6.90
C VAL A 191 -3.22 30.33 -6.23
N ARG A 192 -3.02 29.57 -5.16
CA ARG A 192 -1.69 29.29 -4.64
C ARG A 192 -1.13 28.07 -5.37
N THR A 193 -0.22 28.30 -6.29
CA THR A 193 0.44 27.24 -7.08
C THR A 193 1.38 26.41 -6.22
N ARG A 194 1.64 25.17 -6.66
CA ARG A 194 2.68 24.31 -6.09
C ARG A 194 3.77 24.15 -7.15
N ARG A 195 5.02 24.50 -6.81
CA ARG A 195 6.16 24.14 -7.66
C ARG A 195 6.27 22.62 -7.69
N THR A 196 6.14 22.05 -8.88
CA THR A 196 6.38 20.62 -9.10
C THR A 196 7.57 20.44 -10.03
N GLN A 197 8.33 19.37 -9.83
CA GLN A 197 9.40 19.02 -10.74
C GLN A 197 8.77 18.60 -12.07
N LYS A 198 9.24 19.16 -13.19
CA LYS A 198 8.77 18.76 -14.52
C LYS A 198 9.13 17.30 -14.75
N ALA A 199 8.11 16.44 -14.73
CA ALA A 199 8.26 15.03 -15.01
C ALA A 199 8.15 14.75 -16.52
N VAL A 200 8.95 13.79 -16.98
CA VAL A 200 8.78 13.14 -18.29
C VAL A 200 7.74 12.05 -18.10
N VAL A 201 6.65 12.15 -18.84
CA VAL A 201 5.55 11.19 -18.83
C VAL A 201 5.34 10.75 -20.27
N ASP A 202 5.41 9.44 -20.51
CA ASP A 202 5.30 8.84 -21.83
C ASP A 202 4.54 7.50 -21.70
N PRO A 203 3.21 7.55 -21.51
CA PRO A 203 2.41 6.36 -21.45
C PRO A 203 2.15 5.85 -22.87
N ALA A 204 2.31 4.55 -23.05
CA ALA A 204 1.75 3.84 -24.19
C ALA A 204 1.14 2.54 -23.68
N PRO A 205 0.28 1.88 -24.49
CA PRO A 205 -0.31 0.61 -24.13
C PRO A 205 0.75 -0.42 -23.79
N SER A 206 0.54 -1.16 -22.70
CA SER A 206 1.52 -2.12 -22.14
C SER A 206 0.83 -3.10 -21.21
N THR A 207 1.29 -4.35 -21.14
CA THR A 207 0.72 -5.37 -20.25
C THR A 207 1.65 -5.80 -19.13
N TRP A 208 1.11 -6.54 -18.16
CA TRP A 208 1.93 -7.13 -17.10
C TRP A 208 2.91 -8.18 -17.64
N GLU A 209 2.59 -8.86 -18.76
CA GLU A 209 3.52 -9.73 -19.48
C GLU A 209 4.72 -8.95 -20.03
N ASP A 210 4.50 -7.75 -20.58
CA ASP A 210 5.59 -6.87 -21.02
C ASP A 210 6.48 -6.48 -19.84
N ALA A 211 5.87 -6.15 -18.68
CA ALA A 211 6.60 -5.81 -17.47
C ALA A 211 7.41 -7.01 -16.94
N ILE A 212 6.87 -8.23 -16.97
CA ILE A 212 7.59 -9.45 -16.61
C ILE A 212 8.77 -9.67 -17.56
N ALA A 213 8.56 -9.55 -18.87
CA ALA A 213 9.60 -9.71 -19.87
C ALA A 213 10.73 -8.69 -19.68
N ALA A 214 10.39 -7.41 -19.46
CA ALA A 214 11.33 -6.33 -19.21
C ALA A 214 12.19 -6.55 -17.95
N ASN A 215 11.65 -7.26 -16.95
CA ASN A 215 12.30 -7.52 -15.67
C ASN A 215 12.91 -8.92 -15.53
N LYS A 216 12.86 -9.77 -16.56
CA LYS A 216 13.30 -11.18 -16.51
C LYS A 216 14.65 -11.36 -15.81
N GLY A 217 15.69 -10.64 -16.24
CA GLY A 217 17.03 -10.76 -15.66
C GLY A 217 17.12 -10.31 -14.20
N VAL A 218 16.32 -9.32 -13.78
CA VAL A 218 16.26 -8.89 -12.37
C VAL A 218 15.55 -9.94 -11.53
N LEU A 219 14.43 -10.49 -12.02
CA LEU A 219 13.69 -11.54 -11.32
C LEU A 219 14.54 -12.81 -11.14
N ASP A 220 15.23 -13.26 -12.19
CA ASP A 220 16.11 -14.43 -12.15
C ASP A 220 17.25 -14.24 -11.13
N LEU A 221 17.84 -13.04 -11.07
CA LEU A 221 18.88 -12.70 -10.10
C LEU A 221 18.37 -12.75 -8.65
N TYR A 222 17.21 -12.14 -8.39
CA TYR A 222 16.63 -12.07 -7.05
C TYR A 222 16.15 -13.45 -6.57
N GLU A 223 15.53 -14.23 -7.46
CA GLU A 223 15.15 -15.62 -7.20
C GLU A 223 16.36 -16.48 -6.83
N SER A 224 17.42 -16.43 -7.65
CA SER A 224 18.65 -17.21 -7.40
C SER A 224 19.27 -16.87 -6.03
N LYS A 225 19.37 -15.58 -5.68
CA LYS A 225 19.88 -15.13 -4.38
C LYS A 225 19.03 -15.58 -3.20
N SER A 226 17.70 -15.65 -3.38
CA SER A 226 16.81 -16.15 -2.33
C SER A 226 16.91 -17.67 -2.18
N ILE A 227 17.04 -18.42 -3.29
CA ILE A 227 17.27 -19.87 -3.28
C ILE A 227 18.59 -20.22 -2.57
N GLU A 228 19.68 -19.54 -2.92
CA GLU A 228 20.99 -19.74 -2.28
C GLU A 228 20.91 -19.46 -0.78
N PHE A 229 20.25 -18.38 -0.38
CA PHE A 229 20.06 -18.05 1.03
C PHE A 229 19.26 -19.11 1.79
N ILE A 230 18.16 -19.62 1.23
CA ILE A 230 17.35 -20.67 1.86
C ILE A 230 18.19 -21.92 2.08
N ARG A 231 18.95 -22.35 1.06
CA ARG A 231 19.84 -23.52 1.16
C ARG A 231 20.92 -23.31 2.22
N ASP A 232 21.55 -22.15 2.23
CA ASP A 232 22.60 -21.79 3.20
C ASP A 232 22.07 -21.81 4.64
N VAL A 233 20.95 -21.12 4.92
CA VAL A 233 20.40 -21.03 6.29
C VAL A 233 19.92 -22.39 6.80
N ILE A 234 19.32 -23.23 5.95
CA ILE A 234 18.94 -24.59 6.33
C ILE A 234 20.18 -25.45 6.61
N SER A 235 21.19 -25.41 5.73
CA SER A 235 22.42 -26.21 5.90
C SER A 235 23.20 -25.88 7.18
N LYS A 236 23.14 -24.61 7.63
CA LYS A 236 23.77 -24.14 8.87
C LYS A 236 22.99 -24.50 10.13
N ASN A 237 21.76 -24.98 10.00
CA ASN A 237 20.88 -25.30 11.12
C ASN A 237 20.27 -26.72 10.98
N PRO A 238 21.10 -27.79 10.84
CA PRO A 238 20.60 -29.13 10.52
C PRO A 238 19.72 -29.77 11.61
N GLY A 239 19.77 -29.24 12.84
CA GLY A 239 18.95 -29.72 13.97
C GLY A 239 17.58 -29.05 14.10
N LEU A 240 17.28 -28.03 13.29
CA LEU A 240 16.00 -27.32 13.32
C LEU A 240 15.09 -27.83 12.21
N LYS A 241 13.81 -28.07 12.50
CA LYS A 241 12.82 -28.38 11.45
C LYS A 241 12.60 -27.14 10.59
N PRO A 242 12.89 -27.17 9.27
CA PRO A 242 12.58 -26.05 8.40
C PRO A 242 11.08 -26.03 8.07
N THR A 243 10.46 -24.86 8.17
CA THR A 243 9.04 -24.60 7.90
C THR A 243 8.88 -23.28 7.13
N VAL A 244 7.72 -23.06 6.51
CA VAL A 244 7.37 -21.76 5.94
C VAL A 244 6.21 -21.17 6.73
N SER A 245 6.37 -19.95 7.24
CA SER A 245 5.25 -19.23 7.83
C SER A 245 4.42 -18.60 6.73
N TYR A 246 3.21 -19.12 6.55
CA TYR A 246 2.34 -18.75 5.44
C TYR A 246 1.09 -18.03 5.97
N SER A 247 0.89 -16.78 5.55
CA SER A 247 -0.19 -15.92 6.04
C SER A 247 -1.37 -15.78 5.07
N GLY A 248 -1.28 -16.34 3.86
CA GLY A 248 -2.22 -16.04 2.77
C GLY A 248 -1.99 -14.67 2.11
N GLY A 249 -0.85 -14.02 2.37
CA GLY A 249 -0.44 -12.76 1.74
C GLY A 249 0.58 -12.96 0.61
N LYS A 250 0.79 -11.92 -0.20
CA LYS A 250 1.71 -11.97 -1.35
C LYS A 250 3.15 -12.31 -0.95
N ASP A 251 3.66 -11.72 0.12
CA ASP A 251 5.08 -11.83 0.50
C ASP A 251 5.39 -13.25 1.03
N SER A 252 4.44 -13.84 1.77
CA SER A 252 4.54 -15.23 2.24
C SER A 252 4.34 -16.24 1.10
N LEU A 253 3.51 -15.91 0.10
CA LEU A 253 3.37 -16.72 -1.12
C LEU A 253 4.65 -16.74 -1.96
N VAL A 254 5.30 -15.59 -2.18
CA VAL A 254 6.60 -15.54 -2.87
C VAL A 254 7.63 -16.38 -2.11
N THR A 255 7.70 -16.22 -0.79
CA THR A 255 8.63 -17.00 0.06
C THR A 255 8.39 -18.50 -0.07
N LEU A 256 7.14 -18.94 -0.07
CA LEU A 256 6.77 -20.33 -0.28
C LEU A 256 7.22 -20.84 -1.65
N LEU A 257 6.94 -20.11 -2.73
CA LEU A 257 7.29 -20.52 -4.10
C LEU A 257 8.81 -20.65 -4.29
N ILE A 258 9.58 -19.70 -3.77
CA ILE A 258 11.05 -19.78 -3.80
C ILE A 258 11.53 -20.98 -2.97
N THR A 259 10.92 -21.24 -1.81
CA THR A 259 11.25 -22.40 -0.97
C THR A 259 11.04 -23.72 -1.71
N LEU A 260 9.92 -23.85 -2.43
CA LEU A 260 9.63 -25.03 -3.25
C LEU A 260 10.71 -25.29 -4.30
N LYS A 261 11.20 -24.24 -4.96
CA LYS A 261 12.30 -24.33 -5.92
C LYS A 261 13.66 -24.59 -5.25
N ALA A 262 13.86 -24.09 -4.03
CA ALA A 262 15.12 -24.20 -3.32
C ALA A 262 15.36 -25.61 -2.76
N VAL A 263 14.38 -26.15 -2.03
CA VAL A 263 14.51 -27.36 -1.21
C VAL A 263 13.30 -28.29 -1.27
N GLY A 264 12.30 -28.00 -2.12
CA GLY A 264 11.09 -28.79 -2.24
C GLY A 264 10.04 -28.46 -1.17
N LYS A 265 9.18 -29.43 -0.87
CA LYS A 265 8.03 -29.24 0.01
C LYS A 265 8.45 -29.18 1.48
N LEU A 266 8.06 -28.11 2.15
CA LEU A 266 8.13 -27.95 3.60
C LEU A 266 6.72 -27.80 4.18
N PRO A 267 6.48 -28.14 5.46
CA PRO A 267 5.22 -27.81 6.11
C PRO A 267 5.05 -26.29 6.17
N ILE A 268 3.81 -25.85 5.92
CA ILE A 268 3.41 -24.46 6.09
C ILE A 268 2.72 -24.29 7.44
N ILE A 269 3.08 -23.24 8.18
CA ILE A 269 2.44 -22.85 9.43
C ILE A 269 1.51 -21.68 9.15
N PHE A 270 0.23 -21.85 9.45
CA PHE A 270 -0.76 -20.78 9.38
C PHE A 270 -1.27 -20.43 10.78
N ALA A 271 -1.01 -19.20 11.22
CA ALA A 271 -1.53 -18.65 12.45
C ALA A 271 -2.93 -18.07 12.21
N ASN A 272 -3.95 -18.92 12.31
CA ASN A 272 -5.34 -18.48 12.12
C ASN A 272 -5.80 -17.68 13.34
N THR A 273 -5.92 -16.36 13.22
CA THR A 273 -6.34 -15.53 14.35
C THR A 273 -7.81 -15.72 14.75
N GLY A 274 -8.61 -16.38 13.90
CA GLY A 274 -10.07 -16.39 13.99
C GLY A 274 -10.74 -15.09 13.55
N LEU A 275 -9.95 -14.13 13.04
CA LEU A 275 -10.38 -12.81 12.57
C LEU A 275 -9.91 -12.55 11.13
N GLU A 276 -9.46 -13.58 10.42
CA GLU A 276 -9.10 -13.47 9.01
C GLU A 276 -10.35 -13.35 8.14
N PHE A 277 -10.18 -12.79 6.94
CA PHE A 277 -11.22 -12.81 5.92
C PHE A 277 -11.50 -14.25 5.45
N PRO A 278 -12.75 -14.58 5.08
CA PRO A 278 -13.07 -15.86 4.45
C PRO A 278 -12.17 -16.18 3.26
N GLU A 279 -11.90 -15.19 2.42
CA GLU A 279 -11.04 -15.28 1.24
C GLU A 279 -9.58 -15.61 1.58
N THR A 280 -9.09 -15.16 2.74
CA THR A 280 -7.76 -15.51 3.24
C THR A 280 -7.70 -16.98 3.63
N ILE A 281 -8.71 -17.47 4.36
CA ILE A 281 -8.78 -18.89 4.73
C ILE A 281 -8.87 -19.76 3.47
N GLU A 282 -9.72 -19.38 2.52
CA GLU A 282 -9.89 -20.08 1.26
C GLU A 282 -8.60 -20.08 0.43
N ASN A 283 -7.93 -18.92 0.31
CA ASN A 283 -6.67 -18.84 -0.41
C ASN A 283 -5.59 -19.75 0.20
N VAL A 284 -5.54 -19.86 1.53
CA VAL A 284 -4.61 -20.77 2.20
C VAL A 284 -4.87 -22.22 1.81
N ARG A 285 -6.14 -22.63 1.71
CA ARG A 285 -6.52 -23.97 1.26
C ARG A 285 -6.19 -24.20 -0.21
N ILE A 286 -6.53 -23.26 -1.09
CA ILE A 286 -6.18 -23.31 -2.52
C ILE A 286 -4.67 -23.50 -2.72
N VAL A 287 -3.85 -22.72 -2.01
CA VAL A 287 -2.38 -22.80 -2.11
C VAL A 287 -1.86 -24.13 -1.55
N GLN A 288 -2.39 -24.57 -0.41
CA GLN A 288 -2.04 -25.86 0.18
C GLN A 288 -2.34 -27.03 -0.77
N GLU A 289 -3.50 -27.03 -1.42
CA GLU A 289 -3.90 -28.07 -2.37
C GLU A 289 -3.10 -27.99 -3.67
N LYS A 290 -2.98 -26.81 -4.28
CA LYS A 290 -2.26 -26.60 -5.56
C LYS A 290 -0.83 -27.10 -5.50
N TYR A 291 -0.14 -26.89 -4.38
CA TYR A 291 1.25 -27.30 -4.20
C TYR A 291 1.41 -28.59 -3.39
N GLY A 292 0.31 -29.20 -2.94
CA GLY A 292 0.28 -30.44 -2.16
C GLY A 292 1.15 -30.38 -0.90
N LEU A 293 0.88 -29.40 -0.04
CA LEU A 293 1.64 -29.06 1.16
C LEU A 293 0.98 -29.61 2.43
N GLU A 294 1.79 -29.88 3.45
CA GLU A 294 1.29 -30.11 4.80
C GLU A 294 0.97 -28.76 5.45
N LEU A 295 -0.29 -28.53 5.79
CA LEU A 295 -0.74 -27.34 6.50
C LEU A 295 -0.89 -27.63 7.98
N ILE A 296 -0.12 -26.90 8.78
CA ILE A 296 -0.19 -26.93 10.24
C ILE A 296 -0.85 -25.64 10.69
N GLU A 297 -2.07 -25.77 11.20
CA GLU A 297 -2.91 -24.64 11.60
C GLU A 297 -3.13 -24.65 13.12
N ARG A 298 -3.07 -23.47 13.73
CA ARG A 298 -3.54 -23.22 15.09
C ARG A 298 -4.41 -21.99 15.12
N SER A 299 -5.55 -22.12 15.80
CA SER A 299 -6.50 -21.02 15.99
C SER A 299 -6.15 -20.22 17.24
N GLY A 300 -6.07 -18.90 17.10
CA GLY A 300 -5.94 -17.92 18.19
C GLY A 300 -7.25 -17.25 18.59
N LYS A 301 -8.40 -17.75 18.10
CA LYS A 301 -9.72 -17.11 18.25
C LYS A 301 -10.14 -16.90 19.69
N GLU A 302 -9.97 -17.92 20.54
CA GLU A 302 -10.35 -17.84 21.97
C GLU A 302 -9.50 -16.80 22.70
N GLY A 303 -8.18 -16.83 22.47
CA GLY A 303 -7.25 -15.84 23.03
C GLY A 303 -7.55 -14.40 22.60
N PHE A 304 -8.16 -14.19 21.43
CA PHE A 304 -8.63 -12.86 21.05
C PHE A 304 -9.76 -12.39 21.96
N TRP A 305 -10.85 -13.16 22.08
CA TRP A 305 -12.04 -12.68 22.79
C TRP A 305 -11.82 -12.59 24.30
N GLU A 306 -11.02 -13.49 24.88
CA GLU A 306 -10.56 -13.37 26.27
C GLU A 306 -9.74 -12.09 26.48
N GLY A 307 -8.78 -11.84 25.58
CA GLY A 307 -7.97 -10.64 25.62
C GLY A 307 -8.78 -9.36 25.41
N PHE A 308 -9.84 -9.41 24.60
CA PHE A 308 -10.75 -8.30 24.35
C PHE A 308 -11.56 -7.94 25.61
N GLU A 309 -12.09 -8.92 26.34
CA GLU A 309 -12.80 -8.64 27.59
C GLU A 309 -11.84 -8.12 28.67
N ALA A 310 -10.65 -8.70 28.78
CA ALA A 310 -9.66 -8.31 29.79
C ALA A 310 -9.05 -6.91 29.52
N ASN A 311 -8.76 -6.60 28.26
CA ASN A 311 -7.97 -5.43 27.90
C ASN A 311 -8.74 -4.37 27.13
N GLY A 312 -9.91 -4.68 26.56
CA GLY A 312 -10.61 -3.85 25.57
C GLY A 312 -10.10 -4.06 24.14
N PRO A 313 -10.61 -3.26 23.17
CA PRO A 313 -10.21 -3.40 21.77
C PRO A 313 -8.70 -3.22 21.60
N PRO A 314 -8.07 -3.94 20.65
CA PRO A 314 -6.68 -3.70 20.30
C PRO A 314 -6.54 -2.30 19.68
N ALA A 315 -5.38 -1.68 19.89
CA ALA A 315 -5.06 -0.36 19.37
C ALA A 315 -3.70 -0.36 18.65
N VAL A 316 -3.41 0.67 17.86
CA VAL A 316 -2.15 0.82 17.11
C VAL A 316 -0.94 0.83 18.04
N ASP A 317 -1.11 1.42 19.22
CA ASP A 317 -0.14 1.56 20.31
C ASP A 317 -0.26 0.45 21.37
N PHE A 318 -1.29 -0.40 21.30
CA PHE A 318 -1.52 -1.47 22.26
C PHE A 318 -2.00 -2.75 21.57
N ARG A 319 -1.06 -3.42 20.89
CA ARG A 319 -1.31 -4.57 20.01
C ARG A 319 -1.26 -5.92 20.73
N TRP A 320 -1.94 -6.04 21.86
CA TRP A 320 -1.99 -7.32 22.61
C TRP A 320 -2.50 -8.49 21.75
N CYS A 321 -3.37 -8.21 20.77
CA CYS A 321 -3.95 -9.23 19.87
C CYS A 321 -2.90 -9.95 19.04
N CYS A 322 -1.81 -9.27 18.66
CA CYS A 322 -0.69 -9.86 17.93
C CYS A 322 -0.03 -10.95 18.78
N LYS A 323 0.20 -10.67 20.06
CA LYS A 323 0.78 -11.62 21.01
C LYS A 323 -0.17 -12.80 21.28
N ALA A 324 -1.43 -12.51 21.60
CA ALA A 324 -2.41 -13.51 22.00
C ALA A 324 -2.85 -14.43 20.84
N CYS A 325 -3.05 -13.88 19.64
CA CYS A 325 -3.68 -14.60 18.54
C CYS A 325 -2.68 -15.17 17.54
N LYS A 326 -1.43 -14.70 17.56
CA LYS A 326 -0.38 -15.19 16.67
C LYS A 326 0.80 -15.74 17.47
N LEU A 327 1.42 -14.91 18.33
CA LEU A 327 2.71 -15.25 19.00
C LEU A 327 2.64 -16.49 19.85
N GLU A 328 1.70 -16.50 20.78
CA GLU A 328 1.56 -17.60 21.71
C GLU A 328 1.09 -18.91 21.03
N PRO A 329 0.08 -18.91 20.13
CA PRO A 329 -0.36 -20.14 19.44
C PRO A 329 0.74 -20.84 18.65
N VAL A 330 1.55 -20.10 17.88
CA VAL A 330 2.60 -20.74 17.09
C VAL A 330 3.83 -21.09 17.93
N LYS A 331 4.13 -20.33 18.99
CA LYS A 331 5.15 -20.75 19.96
C LYS A 331 4.84 -22.15 20.50
N ARG A 332 3.62 -22.35 21.02
CA ARG A 332 3.17 -23.65 21.53
C ARG A 332 3.22 -24.73 20.46
N LEU A 333 2.75 -24.42 19.26
CA LEU A 333 2.83 -25.32 18.12
C LEU A 333 4.26 -25.83 17.89
N ILE A 334 5.23 -24.93 17.82
CA ILE A 334 6.62 -25.27 17.55
C ILE A 334 7.21 -26.11 18.70
N GLU A 335 6.98 -25.68 19.95
CA GLU A 335 7.48 -26.38 21.14
C GLU A 335 6.91 -27.81 21.24
N GLU A 336 5.61 -27.98 21.02
CA GLU A 336 4.92 -29.28 21.08
C GLU A 336 5.29 -30.21 19.92
N THR A 337 5.52 -29.67 18.73
CA THR A 337 5.70 -30.49 17.51
C THR A 337 7.18 -30.85 17.27
N TRP A 338 8.09 -29.90 17.49
CA TRP A 338 9.51 -30.05 17.14
C TRP A 338 10.49 -29.59 18.24
N GLY A 339 10.00 -28.96 19.32
CA GLY A 339 10.83 -28.25 20.29
C GLY A 339 11.34 -26.92 19.74
N GLU A 340 12.03 -26.94 18.60
CA GLU A 340 12.47 -25.75 17.89
C GLU A 340 12.32 -25.89 16.36
N ALA A 341 12.14 -24.75 15.67
CA ALA A 341 12.00 -24.70 14.22
C ALA A 341 12.76 -23.54 13.59
N LEU A 342 13.12 -23.71 12.30
CA LEU A 342 13.58 -22.67 11.41
C LEU A 342 12.41 -22.26 10.49
N SER A 343 11.83 -21.10 10.73
CA SER A 343 10.73 -20.58 9.91
C SER A 343 11.25 -19.61 8.85
N LEU A 344 10.93 -19.90 7.59
CA LEU A 344 11.10 -18.99 6.47
C LEU A 344 9.91 -18.03 6.44
N ILE A 345 10.17 -16.73 6.52
CA ILE A 345 9.18 -15.67 6.70
C ILE A 345 9.20 -14.70 5.51
N GLY A 346 8.01 -14.35 5.03
CA GLY A 346 7.80 -13.34 3.99
C GLY A 346 7.93 -11.90 4.48
N GLN A 347 9.07 -11.56 5.08
CA GLN A 347 9.37 -10.19 5.52
C GLN A 347 10.24 -9.46 4.49
N ARG A 348 9.89 -8.22 4.18
CA ARG A 348 10.70 -7.32 3.35
C ARG A 348 11.13 -6.07 4.12
N LYS A 349 12.34 -5.58 3.82
CA LYS A 349 12.90 -4.38 4.47
C LYS A 349 12.12 -3.09 4.19
N TYR A 350 11.36 -3.04 3.10
CA TYR A 350 10.63 -1.84 2.65
C TYR A 350 9.24 -1.70 3.26
N GLU A 351 8.79 -2.66 4.07
CA GLU A 351 7.48 -2.60 4.75
C GLU A 351 7.40 -1.53 5.85
N SER A 352 8.50 -1.32 6.57
CA SER A 352 8.58 -0.34 7.66
C SER A 352 10.03 -0.06 8.07
N ALA A 353 10.26 1.05 8.78
CA ALA A 353 11.58 1.37 9.32
C ALA A 353 12.12 0.28 10.27
N LYS A 354 11.25 -0.35 11.07
CA LYS A 354 11.64 -1.46 11.95
C LYS A 354 12.09 -2.68 11.15
N ARG A 355 11.42 -3.00 10.03
CA ARG A 355 11.83 -4.10 9.13
C ARG A 355 13.15 -3.81 8.43
N MET A 356 13.41 -2.56 8.10
CA MET A 356 14.69 -2.16 7.52
C MET A 356 15.88 -2.43 8.44
N MET A 357 15.69 -2.21 9.73
CA MET A 357 16.72 -2.46 10.74
C MET A 357 16.82 -3.92 11.19
N SER A 358 15.86 -4.77 10.80
CA SER A 358 15.83 -6.17 11.20
C SER A 358 16.89 -6.99 10.43
N PRO A 359 17.68 -7.84 11.11
CA PRO A 359 18.60 -8.73 10.41
C PRO A 359 17.83 -9.80 9.62
N ARG A 360 18.47 -10.40 8.61
CA ARG A 360 17.84 -11.38 7.72
C ARG A 360 17.57 -12.74 8.41
N VAL A 361 18.25 -13.01 9.51
CA VAL A 361 18.04 -14.17 10.39
C VAL A 361 18.00 -13.67 11.83
N TRP A 362 16.99 -14.04 12.61
CA TRP A 362 16.80 -13.59 13.99
C TRP A 362 15.99 -14.57 14.84
N ARG A 363 16.00 -14.39 16.16
CA ARG A 363 15.03 -15.02 17.07
C ARG A 363 14.18 -13.94 17.72
N ASN A 364 12.85 -14.11 17.67
CA ASN A 364 11.93 -13.23 18.36
C ASN A 364 11.93 -13.56 19.86
N LYS A 365 12.08 -12.55 20.73
CA LYS A 365 12.06 -12.74 22.19
C LYS A 365 10.79 -13.42 22.70
N ASN A 366 9.66 -13.20 22.04
CA ASN A 366 8.37 -13.78 22.41
C ASN A 366 8.23 -15.24 21.94
N VAL A 367 9.06 -15.70 21.01
CA VAL A 367 9.00 -17.03 20.37
C VAL A 367 10.41 -17.59 20.23
N MET A 368 11.10 -17.76 21.37
CA MET A 368 12.52 -18.13 21.37
C MET A 368 12.81 -19.49 20.74
N CYS A 369 11.81 -20.39 20.68
CA CYS A 369 11.87 -21.68 19.99
C CYS A 369 11.93 -21.57 18.45
N GLN A 370 11.72 -20.37 17.89
CA GLN A 370 11.70 -20.13 16.45
C GLN A 370 12.92 -19.32 16.02
N LEU A 371 13.73 -19.91 15.14
CA LEU A 371 14.70 -19.18 14.33
C LEU A 371 14.00 -18.68 13.06
N SER A 372 13.87 -17.38 12.91
CA SER A 372 13.25 -16.73 11.76
C SER A 372 14.29 -16.40 10.70
N ALA A 373 13.98 -16.64 9.43
CA ALA A 373 14.81 -16.23 8.30
C ALA A 373 13.95 -15.58 7.21
N ALA A 374 14.41 -14.49 6.61
CA ALA A 374 13.68 -13.73 5.59
C ALA A 374 14.32 -13.85 4.20
N PRO A 375 13.90 -14.82 3.36
CA PRO A 375 14.47 -15.01 2.03
C PRO A 375 14.32 -13.79 1.13
N ILE A 376 13.21 -13.06 1.25
CA ILE A 376 12.86 -11.92 0.41
C ILE A 376 13.16 -10.56 1.04
N GLN A 377 13.99 -10.48 2.08
CA GLN A 377 14.29 -9.24 2.81
C GLN A 377 14.66 -8.03 1.92
N HIS A 378 15.21 -8.26 0.73
CA HIS A 378 15.62 -7.21 -0.21
C HIS A 378 14.67 -6.96 -1.39
N TRP A 379 13.57 -7.70 -1.47
CA TRP A 379 12.55 -7.57 -2.51
C TRP A 379 11.66 -6.35 -2.23
N THR A 380 11.18 -5.70 -3.28
CA THR A 380 10.16 -4.65 -3.20
C THR A 380 8.78 -5.26 -3.50
N ALA A 381 7.69 -4.53 -3.26
CA ALA A 381 6.35 -5.00 -3.61
C ALA A 381 6.23 -5.27 -5.12
N MET A 382 6.86 -4.45 -5.98
CA MET A 382 6.96 -4.75 -7.42
C MET A 382 7.71 -6.06 -7.74
N HIS A 383 8.77 -6.41 -7.01
CA HIS A 383 9.43 -7.71 -7.24
C HIS A 383 8.47 -8.86 -6.94
N ASP A 384 7.77 -8.79 -5.81
CA ASP A 384 6.80 -9.81 -5.41
C ASP A 384 5.70 -9.95 -6.47
N TRP A 385 5.08 -8.84 -6.87
CA TRP A 385 3.98 -8.87 -7.84
C TRP A 385 4.39 -9.40 -9.20
N LEU A 386 5.49 -8.90 -9.77
CA LEU A 386 5.99 -9.40 -11.06
C LEU A 386 6.36 -10.89 -10.98
N TYR A 387 6.92 -11.34 -9.85
CA TYR A 387 7.20 -12.76 -9.64
C TYR A 387 5.91 -13.58 -9.55
N LEU A 388 4.91 -13.15 -8.76
CA LEU A 388 3.63 -13.87 -8.65
C LEU A 388 2.89 -13.96 -9.99
N PHE A 389 2.90 -12.89 -10.79
CA PHE A 389 2.33 -12.90 -12.13
C PHE A 389 3.10 -13.85 -13.05
N ARG A 390 4.44 -13.83 -13.02
CA ARG A 390 5.30 -14.75 -13.79
C ARG A 390 5.03 -16.22 -13.45
N GLU A 391 4.84 -16.54 -12.17
CA GLU A 391 4.57 -17.90 -11.69
C GLU A 391 3.09 -18.29 -11.83
N GLN A 392 2.20 -17.38 -12.27
CA GLN A 392 0.75 -17.57 -12.29
C GLN A 392 0.23 -18.12 -10.95
N ALA A 393 0.72 -17.51 -9.87
CA ALA A 393 0.46 -17.95 -8.51
C ALA A 393 -0.94 -17.51 -8.07
N PRO A 394 -1.70 -18.34 -7.34
CA PRO A 394 -3.03 -17.97 -6.86
C PRO A 394 -2.88 -17.05 -5.63
N TYR A 395 -2.61 -15.77 -5.86
CA TYR A 395 -2.58 -14.78 -4.79
C TYR A 395 -3.99 -14.52 -4.25
N ASN A 396 -4.06 -13.94 -3.05
CA ASN A 396 -5.32 -13.69 -2.37
C ASN A 396 -6.15 -12.62 -3.12
N PRO A 397 -7.41 -12.90 -3.49
CA PRO A 397 -8.22 -11.98 -4.30
C PRO A 397 -8.51 -10.64 -3.63
N LEU A 398 -8.34 -10.53 -2.31
CA LEU A 398 -8.51 -9.26 -1.57
C LEU A 398 -7.61 -8.13 -2.09
N TYR A 399 -6.46 -8.45 -2.69
CA TYR A 399 -5.61 -7.44 -3.33
C TYR A 399 -6.32 -6.76 -4.51
N GLU A 400 -7.13 -7.48 -5.27
CA GLU A 400 -7.95 -6.93 -6.37
C GLU A 400 -9.14 -6.12 -5.85
N LEU A 401 -9.56 -6.37 -4.61
CA LEU A 401 -10.59 -5.61 -3.90
C LEU A 401 -10.03 -4.37 -3.17
N GLY A 402 -8.78 -3.99 -3.43
CA GLY A 402 -8.18 -2.72 -2.98
C GLY A 402 -7.49 -2.76 -1.62
N LEU A 403 -7.30 -3.95 -1.03
CA LEU A 403 -6.49 -4.15 0.18
C LEU A 403 -5.00 -4.27 -0.19
N ASP A 404 -4.18 -3.32 0.24
CA ASP A 404 -2.72 -3.33 0.01
C ASP A 404 -1.97 -4.27 0.99
N ARG A 405 -2.57 -4.54 2.15
CA ARG A 405 -2.09 -5.44 3.20
C ARG A 405 -3.26 -6.29 3.71
N ILE A 406 -3.05 -7.59 3.77
CA ILE A 406 -4.03 -8.56 4.24
C ILE A 406 -3.67 -9.01 5.67
N GLY A 407 -4.67 -9.02 6.53
CA GLY A 407 -4.60 -9.51 7.90
C GLY A 407 -6.01 -9.55 8.49
N CYS A 408 -6.13 -9.33 9.81
CA CYS A 408 -7.42 -9.34 10.48
C CYS A 408 -8.33 -8.20 9.98
N PHE A 409 -9.61 -8.47 9.75
CA PHE A 409 -10.54 -7.51 9.12
C PHE A 409 -10.74 -6.21 9.90
N MET A 410 -10.59 -6.26 11.23
CA MET A 410 -10.76 -5.12 12.15
C MET A 410 -9.42 -4.58 12.69
N CYS A 411 -8.30 -4.84 12.01
CA CYS A 411 -6.97 -4.45 12.51
C CYS A 411 -6.89 -2.95 12.80
N PRO A 412 -6.51 -2.51 14.03
CA PRO A 412 -6.43 -1.08 14.36
C PRO A 412 -5.37 -0.33 13.55
N SER A 413 -4.42 -1.05 12.92
CA SER A 413 -3.38 -0.48 12.06
C SER A 413 -3.82 -0.28 10.61
N SER A 414 -5.04 -0.70 10.22
CA SER A 414 -5.58 -0.42 8.89
C SER A 414 -5.99 1.04 8.77
N ASP A 415 -5.87 1.64 7.60
CA ASP A 415 -6.36 3.00 7.35
C ASP A 415 -7.88 3.06 7.58
N ILE A 416 -8.41 4.20 8.04
CA ILE A 416 -9.85 4.45 8.17
C ILE A 416 -10.53 4.27 6.81
N ALA A 417 -9.93 4.74 5.72
CA ALA A 417 -10.43 4.49 4.36
C ALA A 417 -10.63 2.98 4.09
N CYS A 418 -9.64 2.16 4.46
CA CYS A 418 -9.70 0.71 4.30
C CYS A 418 -10.79 0.08 5.18
N MET A 419 -10.94 0.54 6.43
CA MET A 419 -12.02 0.08 7.32
C MET A 419 -13.41 0.35 6.73
N LYS A 420 -13.62 1.51 6.09
CA LYS A 420 -14.90 1.84 5.44
C LYS A 420 -15.18 0.98 4.21
N ASP A 421 -14.14 0.68 3.43
CA ASP A 421 -14.27 -0.28 2.33
C ASP A 421 -14.64 -1.67 2.89
N ILE A 422 -14.00 -2.12 3.97
CA ILE A 422 -14.31 -3.39 4.64
C ILE A 422 -15.74 -3.41 5.19
N GLU A 423 -16.18 -2.35 5.86
CA GLU A 423 -17.56 -2.19 6.35
C GLU A 423 -18.59 -2.33 5.23
N ALA A 424 -18.33 -1.69 4.08
CA ALA A 424 -19.21 -1.75 2.93
C ALA A 424 -19.22 -3.13 2.24
N MET A 425 -18.06 -3.80 2.17
CA MET A 425 -17.94 -5.12 1.51
C MET A 425 -18.38 -6.28 2.41
N TYR A 426 -18.19 -6.16 3.72
CA TYR A 426 -18.44 -7.22 4.71
C TYR A 426 -19.33 -6.74 5.86
N PRO A 427 -20.58 -6.31 5.59
CA PRO A 427 -21.45 -5.71 6.59
C PRO A 427 -21.72 -6.63 7.79
N GLU A 428 -21.83 -7.95 7.57
CA GLU A 428 -22.06 -8.91 8.65
C GLU A 428 -20.85 -9.07 9.58
N LEU A 429 -19.63 -9.16 9.02
CA LEU A 429 -18.40 -9.22 9.81
C LEU A 429 -18.19 -7.92 10.60
N TRP A 430 -18.50 -6.79 9.96
CA TRP A 430 -18.37 -5.49 10.59
C TRP A 430 -19.40 -5.28 11.69
N ALA A 431 -20.67 -5.67 11.48
CA ALA A 431 -21.72 -5.58 12.49
C ALA A 431 -21.37 -6.36 13.76
N MET A 432 -20.81 -7.56 13.62
CA MET A 432 -20.33 -8.35 14.77
C MET A 432 -19.24 -7.59 15.56
N TRP A 433 -18.30 -6.96 14.86
CA TRP A 433 -17.26 -6.15 15.49
C TRP A 433 -17.84 -4.92 16.19
N GLU A 434 -18.73 -4.18 15.52
CA GLU A 434 -19.36 -2.98 16.05
C GLU A 434 -20.21 -3.27 17.29
N GLU A 435 -20.93 -4.39 17.33
CA GLU A 435 -21.70 -4.83 18.50
C GLU A 435 -20.78 -5.03 19.71
N LYS A 436 -19.67 -5.76 19.53
CA LYS A 436 -18.70 -6.03 20.60
C LYS A 436 -18.02 -4.75 21.07
N LEU A 437 -17.58 -3.91 20.14
CA LEU A 437 -16.92 -2.65 20.40
C LEU A 437 -17.83 -1.68 21.17
N SER A 438 -19.07 -1.50 20.69
CA SER A 438 -20.06 -0.63 21.32
C SER A 438 -20.47 -1.15 22.69
N GLY A 439 -20.67 -2.48 22.82
CA GLY A 439 -20.97 -3.12 24.10
C GLY A 439 -19.88 -2.89 25.14
N TRP A 440 -18.60 -3.04 24.76
CA TRP A 440 -17.47 -2.74 25.65
C TRP A 440 -17.39 -1.24 25.97
N GLY A 441 -17.55 -0.38 24.96
CA GLY A 441 -17.52 1.06 25.11
C GLY A 441 -18.55 1.57 26.12
N ASN A 442 -19.79 1.10 26.00
CA ASN A 442 -20.88 1.46 26.91
C ASN A 442 -20.60 1.05 28.36
N ARG A 443 -20.07 -0.18 28.58
CA ARG A 443 -19.67 -0.65 29.93
C ARG A 443 -18.54 0.18 30.54
N ASN A 444 -17.72 0.84 29.72
CA ASN A 444 -16.55 1.61 30.12
C ASN A 444 -16.73 3.14 29.93
N GLY A 445 -17.97 3.62 29.83
CA GLY A 445 -18.28 5.05 29.78
C GLY A 445 -17.80 5.78 28.52
N LYS A 446 -17.63 5.07 27.40
CA LYS A 446 -17.27 5.65 26.10
C LYS A 446 -18.52 6.15 25.37
N THR A 447 -18.37 7.23 24.60
CA THR A 447 -19.45 7.78 23.77
C THR A 447 -19.68 6.92 22.52
N PRO A 448 -20.86 6.98 21.88
CA PRO A 448 -21.07 6.33 20.59
C PRO A 448 -20.06 6.78 19.52
N GLU A 449 -19.63 8.05 19.57
CA GLU A 449 -18.60 8.59 18.67
C GLU A 449 -17.23 7.91 18.81
N TRP A 450 -16.92 7.34 19.98
CA TRP A 450 -15.65 6.64 20.20
C TRP A 450 -15.52 5.39 19.31
N ALA A 451 -16.62 4.67 19.10
CA ALA A 451 -16.66 3.53 18.19
C ALA A 451 -16.72 4.01 16.72
N SER A 452 -17.70 4.86 16.38
CA SER A 452 -17.99 5.24 14.99
C SER A 452 -16.92 6.10 14.32
N LYS A 453 -16.17 6.91 15.09
CA LYS A 453 -15.03 7.69 14.58
C LYS A 453 -13.70 6.94 14.66
N GLY A 454 -13.69 5.68 15.09
CA GLY A 454 -12.47 4.88 15.18
C GLY A 454 -11.50 5.30 16.30
N LEU A 455 -11.97 6.02 17.32
CA LEU A 455 -11.13 6.52 18.42
C LEU A 455 -10.56 5.40 19.31
N TRP A 456 -11.17 4.22 19.28
CA TRP A 456 -10.67 3.01 19.95
C TRP A 456 -9.29 2.54 19.47
N ARG A 457 -8.85 3.01 18.31
CA ARG A 457 -7.59 2.60 17.65
C ARG A 457 -6.34 3.20 18.28
N VAL A 458 -6.46 4.15 19.19
CA VAL A 458 -5.33 4.80 19.89
C VAL A 458 -5.70 4.92 21.37
N ARG A 459 -4.80 4.50 22.26
CA ARG A 459 -4.96 4.69 23.70
C ARG A 459 -4.18 5.95 24.09
N GLU A 460 -4.86 6.99 24.54
CA GLU A 460 -4.23 8.26 24.94
C GLU A 460 -3.19 8.13 26.09
N SER A 461 -3.04 6.94 26.69
CA SER A 461 -2.01 6.59 27.66
C SER A 461 -0.76 6.01 26.98
N ALA A 462 0.28 6.82 26.87
CA ALA A 462 1.59 6.44 26.36
C ALA A 462 2.35 5.51 27.32
N GLU A 463 2.28 4.21 27.09
CA GLU A 463 3.40 3.31 27.30
C GLU A 463 3.62 2.56 25.98
N GLU A 464 4.64 2.97 25.22
CA GLU A 464 5.03 2.32 23.97
C GLU A 464 5.52 0.89 24.30
N ASP A 465 4.64 -0.11 24.20
CA ASP A 465 5.03 -1.52 24.21
C ASP A 465 5.79 -1.85 22.89
N ALA A 466 7.08 -1.55 22.88
CA ALA A 466 7.96 -1.66 21.70
C ALA A 466 8.13 -3.09 21.12
N ASP A 467 7.63 -4.12 21.81
CA ASP A 467 7.91 -5.54 21.52
C ASP A 467 6.69 -6.38 21.07
N ASN A 468 5.53 -5.79 20.79
CA ASN A 468 4.30 -6.51 20.40
C ASN A 468 4.11 -6.77 18.89
N ASP A 469 5.19 -6.81 18.10
CA ASP A 469 5.05 -7.12 16.67
C ASP A 469 4.96 -8.65 16.46
N SER A 470 3.77 -9.11 16.09
CA SER A 470 3.54 -10.53 15.78
C SER A 470 4.01 -10.84 14.37
N HIS A 471 5.23 -11.35 14.27
CA HIS A 471 5.67 -11.93 13.03
C HIS A 471 6.14 -13.36 13.26
N PHE A 472 5.22 -14.26 12.88
CA PHE A 472 5.51 -15.59 12.36
C PHE A 472 5.92 -15.51 10.94
#